data_AF-A0A1J4TXG8-F1
#
_entry.id   AF-A0A1J4TXG8-F1
#
_cell.length_a   1.000
_cell.length_b   1.000
_cell.length_c   1.000
_cell.angle_alpha   90.00
_cell.angle_beta   90.00
_cell.angle_gamma   90.00
#
_symmetry.space_group_name_H-M   'P 1'
#
loop_
_entity.id
_entity.type
_entity.pdbx_description
1 polymer ?
#
loop_
_entity_poly.entity_id
_entity_poly.type
_entity_poly.pdbx_seq_one_letter_code
_entity_poly.pdbx_strand_id
1 'polypeptide(L)' 'MFYCLINGIDHFGFTFLDSKSFEEYKEKLKQELNKRGIPYEEKEHHDGSKSLFFNEINGYKIQIVYLPPYYFKG' A
#
# COMPACT_ATOMS: atom_id res chain seq x y z
N MET A 1 2.30 16.72 17.22
CA MET A 1 1.99 15.69 18.24
C MET A 1 1.38 14.52 17.48
N PHE A 2 2.18 13.49 17.20
CA PHE A 2 1.75 12.33 16.41
C PHE A 2 1.05 11.33 17.35
N TYR A 3 -0.19 10.98 17.05
CA TYR A 3 -0.93 9.96 17.78
C TYR A 3 -0.48 8.58 17.28
N CYS A 4 0.13 7.79 18.16
CA CYS A 4 0.41 6.39 17.89
C CYS A 4 -0.90 5.61 18.09
N LEU A 5 -1.55 5.18 17.00
CA LEU A 5 -2.65 4.22 17.07
C LEU A 5 -2.04 2.86 17.46
N ILE A 6 -2.14 2.52 18.75
CA ILE A 6 -1.77 1.23 19.35
C ILE A 6 -0.27 0.89 19.20
N ASN A 7 0.46 0.86 20.32
CA ASN A 7 1.86 0.44 20.32
C ASN A 7 2.04 -0.89 19.57
N GLY A 8 2.90 -0.90 18.55
CA GLY A 8 3.28 -2.09 17.79
C GLY A 8 2.69 -2.22 16.39
N ILE A 9 1.81 -1.33 15.93
CA ILE A 9 1.33 -1.32 14.54
C ILE A 9 2.31 -0.56 13.63
N ASP A 10 2.88 -1.22 12.61
CA ASP A 10 3.76 -0.57 11.61
C ASP A 10 2.97 0.22 10.55
N HIS A 11 1.90 -0.37 10.00
CA HIS A 11 1.08 0.23 8.94
C HIS A 11 -0.30 -0.44 8.84
N PHE A 12 -1.20 0.21 8.09
CA PHE A 12 -2.47 -0.39 7.65
C PHE A 12 -2.37 -0.83 6.19
N GLY A 13 -2.77 -2.07 5.90
CA GLY A 13 -2.69 -2.67 4.57
C GLY A 13 -4.07 -2.89 3.93
N PHE A 14 -4.18 -2.57 2.65
CA PHE A 14 -5.34 -2.89 1.80
C PHE A 14 -4.93 -3.86 0.71
N THR A 15 -5.54 -5.05 0.71
CA THR A 15 -5.17 -6.14 -0.17
C THR A 15 -6.01 -6.19 -1.44
N PHE A 16 -5.35 -6.40 -2.57
CA PHE A 16 -5.93 -6.68 -3.87
C PHE A 16 -5.65 -8.14 -4.24
N LEU A 17 -6.69 -8.85 -4.68
CA LEU A 17 -6.61 -10.24 -5.15
C LEU A 17 -6.44 -10.35 -6.66
N ASP A 18 -6.73 -9.26 -7.39
CA ASP A 18 -6.59 -9.17 -8.83
C ASP A 18 -5.47 -8.18 -9.19
N SER A 19 -4.51 -8.66 -9.98
CA SER A 19 -3.35 -7.85 -10.37
C SER A 19 -3.76 -6.66 -11.23
N LYS A 20 -4.78 -6.80 -12.09
CA LYS A 20 -5.21 -5.71 -12.97
C LYS A 20 -5.81 -4.56 -12.17
N SER A 21 -6.73 -4.88 -11.25
CA SER A 21 -7.36 -3.92 -10.34
C SER A 21 -6.31 -3.21 -9.46
N PHE A 22 -5.29 -3.94 -9.00
CA PHE A 22 -4.17 -3.35 -8.27
C PHE A 22 -3.43 -2.31 -9.11
N GLU A 23 -2.98 -2.65 -10.32
CA GLU A 23 -2.21 -1.73 -11.17
C GLU A 23 -3.03 -0.49 -11.55
N GLU A 24 -4.32 -0.66 -11.89
CA GLU A 24 -5.22 0.45 -12.19
C GLU A 24 -5.42 1.38 -10.99
N TYR A 25 -5.61 0.83 -9.79
CA TYR A 25 -5.76 1.62 -8.57
C TYR A 25 -4.45 2.29 -8.16
N LYS A 26 -3.32 1.58 -8.25
CA LYS A 26 -1.98 2.07 -7.93
C LYS A 26 -1.63 3.32 -8.73
N GLU A 27 -1.86 3.31 -10.04
CA GLU A 27 -1.55 4.47 -10.90
C GLU A 27 -2.47 5.66 -10.60
N LYS A 28 -3.76 5.44 -10.34
CA LYS A 28 -4.68 6.51 -9.90
C LYS A 28 -4.24 7.09 -8.56
N LEU A 29 -3.86 6.25 -7.61
CA LEU A 29 -3.40 6.68 -6.29
C LEU A 29 -2.10 7.50 -6.39
N LYS A 30 -1.12 7.05 -7.19
CA LYS A 30 0.12 7.81 -7.42
C LYS A 30 -0.15 9.21 -7.97
N GLN A 31 -1.10 9.36 -8.89
CA GLN A 31 -1.51 10.67 -9.39
C GLN A 31 -2.05 11.58 -8.27
N GLU A 32 -2.89 11.05 -7.38
CA GLU A 32 -3.42 11.79 -6.25
C GLU A 32 -2.36 12.15 -5.19
N LEU A 33 -1.45 11.21 -4.89
CA LEU A 33 -0.33 11.45 -3.97
C LEU A 33 0.61 12.53 -4.51
N ASN A 34 0.95 12.48 -5.80
CA ASN A 34 1.76 13.50 -6.48
C ASN A 34 1.09 14.89 -6.40
N LYS A 35 -0.22 14.99 -6.66
CA LYS A 35 -0.97 16.26 -6.56
C LYS A 35 -0.91 16.86 -5.15
N ARG A 36 -0.82 16.00 -4.13
CA ARG A 36 -0.77 16.39 -2.71
C ARG A 36 0.67 16.56 -2.20
N GLY A 37 1.69 16.30 -3.02
CA GLY A 37 3.09 16.30 -2.61
C GLY A 37 3.42 15.22 -1.57
N ILE A 38 2.66 14.12 -1.54
CA ILE A 38 2.88 13.02 -0.60
C ILE A 38 3.86 12.03 -1.23
N PRO A 39 5.03 11.77 -0.60
CA PRO A 39 5.97 10.78 -1.10
C PRO A 39 5.42 9.37 -0.92
N TYR A 40 5.82 8.48 -1.84
CA TYR A 40 5.47 7.07 -1.80
C TYR A 40 6.65 6.18 -2.21
N GLU A 41 6.58 4.90 -1.84
CA GLU A 41 7.57 3.88 -2.13
C GLU A 41 6.90 2.66 -2.78
N GLU A 42 7.35 2.27 -3.96
CA GLU A 42 6.93 1.02 -4.63
C GLU A 42 7.88 -0.12 -4.29
N LYS A 43 7.34 -1.31 -4.01
CA LYS A 43 8.12 -2.54 -3.81
C LYS A 43 7.53 -3.69 -4.60
N GLU A 44 8.38 -4.41 -5.29
CA GLU A 44 8.11 -5.75 -5.81
C GLU A 44 8.92 -6.75 -4.99
N HIS A 45 8.24 -7.78 -4.50
CA HIS A 45 8.81 -8.77 -3.60
C HIS A 45 9.14 -10.05 -4.37
N HIS A 46 10.04 -10.89 -3.84
CA HIS A 46 10.51 -12.11 -4.51
C HIS A 46 9.40 -13.11 -4.84
N ASP A 47 8.30 -13.02 -4.12
CA ASP A 47 7.12 -13.86 -4.22
C ASP A 47 6.19 -13.37 -5.38
N GLY A 48 6.48 -12.21 -5.99
CA GLY A 48 5.66 -11.57 -7.01
C GLY A 48 4.52 -10.73 -6.44
N SER A 49 4.47 -10.54 -5.12
CA SER A 49 3.62 -9.52 -4.50
C SER A 49 4.16 -8.13 -4.79
N LYS A 50 3.25 -7.18 -4.87
CA LYS A 50 3.56 -5.78 -5.21
C LYS A 50 2.94 -4.88 -4.18
N SER A 51 3.66 -3.85 -3.75
CA SER A 51 3.22 -2.92 -2.72
C SER A 51 3.48 -1.48 -3.11
N LEU A 52 2.60 -0.58 -2.67
CA LEU A 52 2.83 0.85 -2.64
C LEU A 52 2.61 1.35 -1.21
N PHE A 53 3.63 1.97 -0.63
CA PHE A 53 3.61 2.56 0.70
C PHE A 53 3.57 4.08 0.61
N PHE A 54 2.83 4.72 1.50
CA PHE A 54 2.81 6.18 1.65
C PHE A 54 2.38 6.56 3.07
N ASN A 55 2.72 7.78 3.47
CA ASN A 55 2.28 8.32 4.75
C ASN A 55 1.10 9.27 4.53
N GLU A 56 -0.01 9.06 5.22
CA GLU A 56 -1.08 10.05 5.27
C GLU A 56 -0.65 11.29 6.06
N ILE A 57 -1.41 12.38 5.88
CA ILE A 57 -1.18 13.69 6.52
C ILE A 57 -1.11 13.59 8.05
N ASN A 58 -1.79 12.61 8.65
CA ASN A 58 -1.79 12.37 10.09
C ASN A 58 -0.63 11.50 10.58
N GLY A 59 0.30 11.11 9.70
CA GLY A 59 1.51 10.34 10.01
C GLY A 59 1.33 8.82 9.98
N TYR A 60 0.17 8.31 9.58
CA TYR A 60 -0.04 6.86 9.45
C TYR A 60 0.55 6.34 8.14
N LYS A 61 1.35 5.28 8.25
CA LYS A 61 1.85 4.54 7.09
C LYS A 61 0.75 3.63 6.57
N ILE A 62 0.45 3.76 5.28
CA ILE A 62 -0.54 2.96 4.55
C ILE A 62 0.19 2.13 3.49
N GLN A 63 -0.29 0.92 3.27
CA GLN A 63 0.13 0.03 2.20
C GLN A 63 -1.09 -0.35 1.36
N ILE A 64 -0.98 -0.30 0.04
CA ILE A 64 -1.79 -1.15 -0.83
C ILE A 64 -0.92 -2.30 -1.33
N VAL A 65 -1.45 -3.51 -1.36
CA VAL A 65 -0.70 -4.71 -1.72
C VAL A 65 -1.48 -5.62 -2.64
N TYR A 66 -0.85 -6.08 -3.72
CA TYR A 66 -1.32 -7.24 -4.49
C TYR A 66 -0.64 -8.50 -3.99
N LEU A 67 -1.43 -9.52 -3.68
CA LEU A 67 -0.96 -10.84 -3.30
C LEU A 67 -1.25 -11.83 -4.45
N PRO A 68 -0.23 -12.55 -4.96
CA PRO A 68 -0.44 -13.56 -5.98
C PRO A 68 -1.38 -14.71 -5.54
N PRO A 69 -2.05 -15.40 -6.48
CA PRO A 69 -3.09 -16.39 -6.17
C PRO A 69 -2.66 -17.57 -5.28
N TYR A 70 -1.37 -17.91 -5.24
CA TYR A 70 -0.89 -19.04 -4.43
C TYR A 70 -0.95 -18.76 -2.92
N TYR A 71 -1.10 -17.51 -2.48
CA TYR A 71 -1.36 -17.15 -1.08
C TYR A 71 -2.76 -17.54 -0.58
N PHE A 72 -3.67 -17.88 -1.50
CA PHE A 72 -5.07 -18.14 -1.18
C PHE A 72 -5.49 -19.59 -1.45
N LYS A 73 -4.53 -20.45 -1.80
CA LYS A 73 -4.75 -21.91 -1.89
C LYS A 73 -4.63 -22.51 -0.50
N GLY A 74 -5.73 -22.47 0.25
CA GLY A 74 -5.96 -23.30 1.43
C GLY A 74 -6.34 -24.73 1.07
#